data_AF-A0A354I4W1-F1
#
_entry.id   AF-A0A354I4W1-F1
#
_cell.length_a   1.000
_cell.length_b   1.000
_cell.length_c   1.000
_cell.angle_alpha   90.00
_cell.angle_beta   90.00
_cell.angle_gamma   90.00
#
_symmetry.space_group_name_H-M   'P 1'
#
loop_
_entity.id
_entity.type
_entity.pdbx_description
1 polymer ?
#
loop_
_entity_poly.entity_id
_entity_poly.type
_entity_poly.pdbx_seq_one_letter_code
_entity_poly.pdbx_strand_id
1 'polypeptide(L)' 'PQGKERVDMCVAIEEMRMDSRLEGELEGEIKGAVKTYQEVGFSLQETIRRVAAHYNFSLEESEEKVMEYWQ' A
#
# COMPACT_ATOMS: atom_id res chain seq x y z
N PRO A 1 6.53 -33.66 23.87
CA PRO A 1 5.72 -32.85 22.93
C PRO A 1 6.62 -32.17 21.89
N GLN A 2 6.76 -32.77 20.71
CA GLN A 2 7.60 -32.24 19.62
C GLN A 2 6.71 -31.85 18.44
N GLY A 3 6.06 -30.70 18.56
CA GLY A 3 5.46 -30.01 17.43
C GLY A 3 6.48 -29.01 16.88
N LYS A 4 7.40 -29.47 16.04
CA LYS A 4 8.15 -28.57 15.16
C LYS A 4 7.40 -28.55 13.84
N GLU A 5 6.55 -27.56 13.64
CA GLU A 5 6.13 -27.18 12.29
C GLU A 5 7.40 -26.95 11.48
N ARG A 6 7.71 -27.89 10.58
CA ARG A 6 8.72 -27.66 9.56
C ARG A 6 8.02 -26.84 8.49
N VAL A 7 8.13 -25.52 8.57
CA VAL A 7 7.77 -24.64 7.46
C VAL A 7 8.64 -25.08 6.28
N ASP A 8 8.00 -25.47 5.18
CA ASP A 8 8.69 -25.77 3.94
C ASP A 8 9.29 -24.45 3.42
N MET A 9 10.62 -24.38 3.36
CA MET A 9 11.35 -23.17 2.95
C MET A 9 10.89 -22.67 1.58
N CYS A 10 10.56 -23.56 0.65
CA CYS A 10 10.08 -23.18 -0.68
C CYS A 10 8.72 -22.50 -0.60
N VAL A 11 7.82 -23.01 0.26
CA VAL A 11 6.50 -22.39 0.49
C VAL A 11 6.66 -20.99 1.08
N ALA A 12 7.51 -20.83 2.10
CA ALA A 12 7.76 -19.53 2.71
C ALA A 12 8.32 -18.51 1.71
N ILE A 13 9.23 -18.92 0.82
CA ILE A 13 9.80 -18.04 -0.21
C ILE A 13 8.72 -17.61 -1.22
N GLU A 14 7.84 -18.52 -1.63
CA GLU A 14 6.75 -18.19 -2.56
C GLU A 14 5.72 -17.26 -1.94
N GLU A 15 5.38 -17.45 -0.66
CA GLU A 15 4.51 -16.54 0.10
C GLU A 15 5.12 -15.14 0.17
N MET A 16 6.40 -15.02 0.58
CA MET A 16 7.11 -13.73 0.60
C MET A 16 7.13 -13.06 -0.77
N ARG A 17 7.31 -13.82 -1.86
CA ARG A 17 7.31 -13.28 -3.22
C ARG A 17 5.94 -12.75 -3.63
N MET A 18 4.87 -13.41 -3.21
CA MET A 18 3.50 -12.94 -3.45
C MET A 18 3.19 -11.69 -2.64
N ASP A 19 3.56 -11.66 -1.36
CA ASP A 19 3.37 -10.51 -0.49
C ASP A 19 4.09 -9.28 -1.05
N SER A 20 5.38 -9.40 -1.40
CA SER A 20 6.14 -8.31 -2.00
C SER A 20 5.55 -7.82 -3.33
N ARG A 21 4.94 -8.71 -4.13
CA ARG A 21 4.26 -8.31 -5.36
C ARG A 21 3.01 -7.49 -5.06
N LEU A 22 2.19 -7.94 -4.11
CA LEU A 22 0.97 -7.24 -3.71
C LEU A 22 1.28 -5.88 -3.10
N GLU A 23 2.32 -5.79 -2.27
CA GLU A 23 2.82 -4.53 -1.72
C GLU A 23 3.23 -3.56 -2.84
N GLY A 24 4.01 -4.04 -3.82
CA GLY A 24 4.45 -3.21 -4.95
C GLY A 24 3.32 -2.76 -5.88
N GLU A 25 2.30 -3.60 -6.09
CA GLU A 25 1.09 -3.23 -6.84
C GLU A 25 0.33 -2.10 -6.11
N LEU A 26 0.12 -2.25 -4.80
CA LEU A 26 -0.54 -1.25 -3.97
C LEU A 26 0.22 0.09 -3.93
N GLU A 27 1.54 0.06 -3.76
CA GLU A 27 2.40 1.26 -3.82
C GLU A 27 2.26 1.97 -5.18
N GLY A 28 2.28 1.19 -6.28
CA GLY A 28 2.11 1.71 -7.63
C GLY A 28 0.75 2.40 -7.83
N GLU A 29 -0.32 1.79 -7.35
CA GLU A 29 -1.68 2.35 -7.42
C GLU A 29 -1.81 3.65 -6.61
N ILE A 30 -1.29 3.70 -5.38
CA ILE A 30 -1.31 4.91 -4.54
C ILE A 30 -0.53 6.04 -5.22
N LYS A 31 0.69 5.77 -5.68
CA LYS A 31 1.53 6.75 -6.38
C LYS A 31 0.84 7.30 -7.62
N GLY A 32 0.19 6.43 -8.41
CA GLY A 32 -0.58 6.82 -9.58
C GLY A 32 -1.76 7.71 -9.23
N ALA A 33 -2.52 7.34 -8.17
CA ALA A 33 -3.65 8.12 -7.69
C ALA A 33 -3.23 9.51 -7.19
N VAL A 34 -2.17 9.59 -6.37
CA VAL A 34 -1.64 10.87 -5.85
C VAL A 34 -1.26 11.80 -6.99
N LYS A 35 -0.47 11.32 -7.97
CA LYS A 35 -0.07 12.13 -9.13
C LYS A 35 -1.27 12.61 -9.94
N THR A 36 -2.20 11.70 -10.23
CA THR A 36 -3.41 12.04 -10.99
C THR A 36 -4.23 13.11 -10.27
N TYR A 37 -4.40 12.97 -8.95
CA TYR A 37 -5.11 13.94 -8.12
C TYR A 37 -4.42 15.31 -8.09
N GLN A 38 -3.09 15.35 -8.05
CA GLN A 38 -2.34 16.60 -8.19
C GLN A 38 -2.54 17.23 -9.59
N GLU A 39 -2.45 16.44 -10.66
CA GLU A 39 -2.61 16.89 -12.05
C GLU A 39 -4.00 17.50 -12.31
N VAL A 40 -5.05 16.95 -11.68
CA VAL A 40 -6.42 17.48 -11.79
C VAL A 40 -6.75 18.55 -10.73
N GLY A 41 -5.78 18.96 -9.92
CA GLY A 41 -5.90 20.11 -9.02
C GLY A 41 -6.58 19.83 -7.68
N PHE A 42 -6.62 18.58 -7.21
CA PHE A 42 -7.07 18.29 -5.85
C PHE A 42 -6.06 18.77 -4.81
N SER A 43 -6.57 19.19 -3.65
CA SER A 43 -5.73 19.57 -2.52
C SER A 43 -5.15 18.33 -1.83
N LEU A 44 -4.10 18.53 -1.03
CA LEU A 44 -3.51 17.47 -0.20
C LEU A 44 -4.56 16.81 0.69
N GLN A 45 -5.36 17.61 1.40
CA GLN A 45 -6.40 17.12 2.31
C GLN A 45 -7.50 16.33 1.59
N GLU A 46 -7.88 16.74 0.38
CA GLU A 46 -8.86 15.98 -0.42
C GLU A 46 -8.26 14.67 -0.93
N THR A 47 -6.99 14.68 -1.33
CA THR A 47 -6.26 13.49 -1.76
C THR A 47 -6.17 12.45 -0.64
N ILE A 48 -5.81 12.88 0.59
CA ILE A 48 -5.77 12.02 1.78
C ILE A 48 -7.12 11.35 2.02
N ARG A 49 -8.22 12.11 1.99
CA ARG A 49 -9.58 11.55 2.20
C ARG A 49 -9.98 10.56 1.11
N ARG A 50 -9.61 10.81 -0.14
CA ARG A 50 -9.91 9.92 -1.26
C ARG A 50 -9.14 8.62 -1.18
N VAL A 51 -7.86 8.69 -0.83
CA VAL A 51 -7.02 7.50 -0.60
C VAL A 51 -7.57 6.69 0.58
N ALA A 52 -7.90 7.35 1.70
CA ALA A 52 -8.52 6.70 2.86
C ALA A 52 -9.81 5.95 2.47
N ALA A 53 -10.71 6.61 1.74
CA ALA A 53 -11.98 6.03 1.34
C ALA A 53 -11.83 4.90 0.32
N HIS A 54 -10.92 5.03 -0.66
CA HIS A 54 -10.79 4.06 -1.74
C HIS A 54 -10.10 2.77 -1.30
N TYR A 55 -9.02 2.89 -0.53
CA TYR A 55 -8.21 1.75 -0.06
C TYR A 55 -8.59 1.29 1.35
N ASN A 56 -9.62 1.91 1.95
CA ASN A 56 -10.10 1.60 3.29
C ASN A 56 -9.01 1.74 4.38
N PHE A 57 -8.15 2.74 4.23
CA PHE A 57 -7.14 3.10 5.21
C PHE A 57 -7.69 4.06 6.25
N SER A 58 -7.00 4.14 7.39
CA SER A 58 -7.21 5.26 8.31
C SER A 58 -6.75 6.58 7.68
N LEU A 59 -7.21 7.72 8.21
CA LEU A 59 -6.74 9.03 7.75
C LEU A 59 -5.23 9.22 7.99
N GLU A 60 -4.72 8.73 9.12
CA GLU A 60 -3.30 8.80 9.48
C GLU A 60 -2.45 7.98 8.50
N GLU A 61 -2.82 6.73 8.26
CA GLU A 61 -2.12 5.87 7.28
C GLU A 61 -2.19 6.47 5.86
N SER A 62 -3.32 7.06 5.50
CA SER A 62 -3.47 7.73 4.20
C SER A 62 -2.62 8.98 4.09
N GLU A 63 -2.46 9.74 5.17
CA GLU A 63 -1.59 10.89 5.22
C GLU A 63 -0.13 10.47 4.98
N GLU A 64 0.37 9.46 5.70
CA GLU A 64 1.72 8.93 5.50
C GLU A 64 1.96 8.49 4.05
N LYS A 65 1.06 7.66 3.51
CA LYS A 65 1.16 7.12 2.14
C LYS A 65 1.05 8.20 1.06
N VAL A 66 0.19 9.19 1.25
CA VAL A 66 0.06 10.32 0.30
C VAL A 66 1.31 11.19 0.35
N MET A 67 1.82 11.49 1.54
CA MET A 67 2.97 12.36 1.74
C MET A 67 4.26 11.79 1.13
N GLU A 68 4.39 10.47 1.00
CA GLU A 68 5.53 9.84 0.30
C GLU A 68 5.65 10.28 -1.17
N TYR A 69 4.51 10.54 -1.83
CA TYR A 69 4.46 10.85 -3.27
C TYR A 69 4.02 12.28 -3.58
N TRP A 70 3.62 13.06 -2.59
CA TRP A 70 3.18 14.44 -2.75
C TRP A 70 4.36 15.37 -3.03
N GLN A 71 4.41 15.96 -4.23
CA GLN A 71 5.43 16.94 -4.65
C GLN A 71 4.91 18.38 -4.62
#